data_AF-A0A829W5N4-F1
#
_entry.id   AF-A0A829W5N4-F1
#
_cell.length_a   1.000
_cell.length_b   1.000
_cell.length_c   1.000
_cell.angle_alpha   90.00
_cell.angle_beta   90.00
_cell.angle_gamma   90.00
#
_symmetry.space_group_name_H-M   'P 1'
#
loop_
_entity.id
_entity.type
_entity.pdbx_description
1 polymer ?
#
loop_
_entity_poly.entity_id
_entity_poly.type
_entity_poly.pdbx_seq_one_letter_code
_entity_poly.pdbx_strand_id
1 'polypeptide(L)'
;MDINYFMKIQNAYGTKSKREMELAKVNREMSKHFKDTYDTETVLINGVSRDLMIIKDTDGNTFKKKIKSRHGEKFNLGDYVIWNNQYWLITLLDPDEKTWNRGYMYLCTVPLRWQNTDGQIIERWGYSEDFTKYSSGVIGNSTLQVGDNQYGLTLPIDSETKKLKRDLRFAIDLDDAEEPDIYKLSNRKANLNNNMYFNRGSTMVLTLSYDAFNKTKDKHVLREDGSQIWICDYHSPSPSPEPSVPDETTDLSAVITGGNTLRCGRAKTWIVAFLDQNGNEIMDQNFQWKVDSEYAIKQVIDGQKIQLKVDDEQLIDCSFLLSVITDKNVVAKVEITIIDGL
;
A
#
# COMPACT_ATOMS: atom_id res chain seq x y z
N MET A 1 -31.44 37.25 14.27
CA MET A 1 -30.08 37.29 13.69
C MET A 1 -29.34 36.08 14.26
N ASP A 2 -28.87 35.16 13.41
CA ASP A 2 -28.34 33.86 13.84
C ASP A 2 -26.94 33.99 14.45
N ILE A 3 -26.75 33.53 15.69
CA ILE A 3 -25.47 33.58 16.39
C ILE A 3 -24.38 32.79 15.64
N ASN A 4 -24.78 31.73 14.92
CA ASN A 4 -23.89 30.94 14.09
C ASN A 4 -23.33 31.75 12.91
N TYR A 5 -24.12 32.67 12.36
CA TYR A 5 -23.69 33.55 11.29
C TYR A 5 -22.60 34.53 11.77
N PHE A 6 -22.78 35.14 12.94
CA PHE A 6 -21.75 35.99 13.55
C PHE A 6 -20.48 35.22 13.92
N MET A 7 -20.64 34.02 14.47
CA MET A 7 -19.51 33.15 14.78
C MET A 7 -18.74 32.74 13.53
N LYS A 8 -19.40 32.52 12.38
CA LYS A 8 -18.73 32.25 11.10
C LYS A 8 -17.93 33.46 10.61
N ILE A 9 -18.49 34.67 10.68
CA ILE A 9 -17.79 35.91 10.30
C ILE A 9 -16.54 36.13 11.16
N GLN A 10 -16.62 35.83 12.46
CA GLN A 10 -15.51 35.98 13.40
C GLN A 10 -14.54 34.78 13.42
N ASN A 11 -14.75 33.77 12.57
CA ASN A 11 -14.00 32.49 12.59
C ASN A 11 -14.06 31.76 13.95
N ALA A 12 -15.09 32.04 14.75
CA ALA A 12 -15.35 31.43 16.05
C ALA A 12 -16.29 30.22 15.95
N TYR A 13 -16.86 29.95 14.77
CA TYR A 13 -17.82 28.88 14.57
C TYR A 13 -17.22 27.52 14.92
N GLY A 14 -17.84 26.81 15.86
CA GLY A 14 -17.35 25.51 16.36
C GLY A 14 -16.25 25.58 17.42
N THR A 15 -15.84 26.76 17.89
CA THR A 15 -14.82 26.93 18.94
C THR A 15 -15.47 27.17 20.30
N LYS A 16 -14.86 26.64 21.37
CA LYS A 16 -15.37 26.71 22.76
C LYS A 16 -14.74 27.82 23.58
N SER A 17 -13.64 28.42 23.11
CA SER A 17 -12.95 29.49 23.82
C SER A 17 -12.25 30.47 22.87
N LYS A 18 -11.98 31.68 23.36
CA LYS A 18 -11.16 32.67 22.64
C LYS A 18 -9.80 32.10 22.23
N ARG A 19 -9.18 31.27 23.08
CA ARG A 19 -7.90 30.61 22.79
C ARG A 19 -7.98 29.68 21.59
N GLU A 20 -9.05 28.90 21.48
CA GLU A 20 -9.26 28.00 20.33
C GLU A 20 -9.52 28.77 19.04
N MET A 21 -10.32 29.84 19.11
CA MET A 21 -10.56 30.74 17.97
C MET A 21 -9.25 31.36 17.44
N GLU A 22 -8.42 31.90 18.34
CA GLU A 22 -7.13 32.47 17.94
C GLU A 22 -6.18 31.41 17.36
N LEU A 23 -6.15 30.21 17.94
CA LEU A 23 -5.34 29.10 17.40
C LEU A 23 -5.79 28.68 16.00
N ALA A 24 -7.10 28.56 15.77
CA ALA A 24 -7.65 28.23 14.46
C ALA A 24 -7.31 29.30 13.42
N LYS A 25 -7.40 30.58 13.80
CA LYS A 25 -7.00 31.71 12.96
C LYS A 25 -5.52 31.63 12.61
N VAL A 26 -4.64 31.41 13.59
CA VAL A 26 -3.19 31.22 13.37
C VAL A 26 -2.94 30.05 12.40
N ASN A 27 -3.58 28.90 12.61
CA ASN A 27 -3.41 27.73 11.74
C ASN A 27 -3.86 27.98 10.30
N ARG A 28 -4.94 28.74 10.10
CA ARG A 28 -5.40 29.12 8.75
C ARG A 28 -4.42 30.06 8.06
N GLU A 29 -4.01 31.14 8.73
CA GLU A 29 -3.10 32.12 8.13
C GLU A 29 -1.75 31.47 7.79
N MET A 30 -1.20 30.66 8.69
CA MET A 30 0.05 29.94 8.41
C MET A 30 -0.08 28.92 7.28
N SER A 31 -1.22 28.23 7.16
CA SER A 31 -1.45 27.30 6.06
C SER A 31 -1.54 28.03 4.71
N LYS A 32 -2.18 29.21 4.71
CA LYS A 32 -2.30 30.08 3.53
C LYS A 32 -0.92 30.57 3.06
N HIS A 33 -0.08 31.00 3.99
CA HIS A 33 1.26 31.53 3.72
C HIS A 33 2.36 30.46 3.75
N PHE A 34 2.00 29.18 3.75
CA PHE A 34 2.97 28.08 3.88
C PHE A 34 3.95 28.00 2.71
N LYS A 35 3.55 28.45 1.51
CA LYS A 35 4.41 28.46 0.31
C LYS A 35 5.21 29.77 0.15
N ASP A 36 4.96 30.76 0.99
CA ASP A 36 5.62 32.06 0.88
C ASP A 36 7.07 32.01 1.38
N THR A 37 7.46 30.92 2.04
CA THR A 37 8.83 30.66 2.49
C THR A 37 9.62 29.85 1.47
N TYR A 38 10.90 30.19 1.29
CA TYR A 38 11.80 29.52 0.35
C TYR A 38 12.12 28.06 0.68
N ASP A 39 11.88 27.60 1.91
CA ASP A 39 12.20 26.24 2.35
C ASP A 39 11.09 25.21 2.02
N THR A 40 10.00 25.63 1.36
CA THR A 40 8.85 24.78 1.07
C THR A 40 9.03 24.05 -0.26
N GLU A 41 9.03 22.73 -0.20
CA GLU A 41 9.22 21.84 -1.33
C GLU A 41 7.99 20.96 -1.54
N THR A 42 7.67 20.63 -2.79
CA THR A 42 6.67 19.60 -3.10
C THR A 42 7.37 18.24 -3.17
N VAL A 43 6.95 17.31 -2.32
CA VAL A 43 7.57 16.00 -2.12
C VAL A 43 6.54 14.88 -2.19
N LEU A 44 6.99 13.62 -2.28
CA LEU A 44 6.11 12.46 -2.17
C LEU A 44 6.24 11.86 -0.76
N ILE A 45 5.16 11.89 0.02
CA ILE A 45 5.10 11.21 1.32
C ILE A 45 4.31 9.91 1.11
N ASN A 46 4.98 8.77 1.25
CA ASN A 46 4.44 7.44 0.92
C ASN A 46 3.73 7.39 -0.46
N GLY A 47 4.32 8.05 -1.46
CA GLY A 47 3.77 8.13 -2.83
C GLY A 47 2.73 9.22 -3.06
N VAL A 48 2.26 9.92 -2.02
CA VAL A 48 1.28 11.01 -2.15
C VAL A 48 1.98 12.36 -2.19
N SER A 49 1.72 13.16 -3.23
CA SER A 49 2.28 14.51 -3.36
C SER A 49 1.76 15.44 -2.27
N ARG A 50 2.69 16.08 -1.53
CA ARG A 50 2.40 17.02 -0.44
C ARG A 50 3.45 18.13 -0.37
N ASP A 51 3.08 19.27 0.21
CA ASP A 51 4.02 20.36 0.49
C ASP A 51 4.67 20.14 1.86
N LEU A 52 6.00 20.23 1.93
CA LEU A 52 6.77 20.05 3.15
C LEU A 52 7.86 21.11 3.22
N MET A 53 7.98 21.81 4.36
CA MET A 53 9.13 22.66 4.63
C MET A 53 10.30 21.78 5.03
N ILE A 54 11.42 21.88 4.32
CA ILE A 54 12.64 21.10 4.55
C ILE A 54 13.75 22.06 4.94
N ILE A 55 14.06 22.08 6.25
CA ILE A 55 14.94 23.07 6.85
C ILE A 55 16.24 22.38 7.26
N LYS A 56 17.37 23.06 7.02
CA LYS A 56 18.69 22.62 7.52
C LYS A 56 18.67 22.56 9.04
N ASP A 57 19.20 21.48 9.60
CA ASP A 57 19.35 21.39 11.06
C ASP A 57 20.48 22.32 11.54
N THR A 58 20.39 22.76 12.80
CA THR A 58 21.39 23.68 13.40
C THR A 58 22.79 23.06 13.48
N ASP A 59 22.85 21.74 13.50
CA ASP A 59 24.07 20.98 13.75
C ASP A 59 24.87 20.71 12.46
N GLY A 60 24.41 21.23 11.31
CA GLY A 60 25.10 21.09 10.02
C GLY A 60 25.05 19.69 9.39
N ASN A 61 24.39 18.72 10.04
CA ASN A 61 24.27 17.36 9.52
C ASN A 61 23.46 17.34 8.21
N THR A 62 24.12 16.93 7.12
CA THR A 62 23.50 16.87 5.78
C THR A 62 22.50 15.73 5.65
N PHE A 63 22.69 14.63 6.38
CA PHE A 63 21.82 13.45 6.41
C PHE A 63 20.58 13.61 7.28
N LYS A 64 20.46 14.72 8.02
CA LYS A 64 19.31 15.03 8.87
C LYS A 64 18.65 16.32 8.42
N LYS A 65 17.33 16.36 8.41
CA LYS A 65 16.55 17.56 8.08
C LYS A 65 15.42 17.75 9.05
N LYS A 66 15.20 19.00 9.44
CA LYS A 66 14.01 19.40 10.20
C LYS A 66 12.88 19.60 9.21
N ILE A 67 11.73 19.01 9.50
CA ILE A 67 10.57 19.09 8.62
C ILE A 67 9.38 19.71 9.33
N LYS A 68 8.57 20.43 8.56
CA LYS A 68 7.28 20.95 9.00
C LYS A 68 6.25 20.78 7.90
N SER A 69 5.02 20.51 8.29
CA SER A 69 3.86 20.53 7.39
C SER A 69 2.77 21.44 7.94
N ARG A 70 1.77 21.72 7.10
CA ARG A 70 0.56 22.40 7.54
C ARG A 70 -0.12 21.60 8.65
N HIS A 71 -0.83 22.32 9.54
CA HIS A 71 -1.51 21.71 10.69
C HIS A 71 -2.44 20.54 10.30
N GLY A 72 -3.20 20.68 9.21
CA GLY A 72 -4.12 19.65 8.72
C GLY A 72 -3.46 18.49 7.96
N GLU A 73 -2.21 18.65 7.51
CA GLU A 73 -1.51 17.68 6.66
C GLU A 73 -0.45 16.94 7.47
N LYS A 74 -0.89 16.05 8.37
CA LYS A 74 0.02 15.32 9.27
C LYS A 74 0.89 14.30 8.54
N PHE A 75 2.07 14.05 9.11
CA PHE A 75 2.97 12.96 8.74
C PHE A 75 3.33 12.17 10.00
N ASN A 76 3.68 10.90 9.83
CA ASN A 76 3.88 9.93 10.90
C ASN A 76 5.32 9.41 10.96
N LEU A 77 5.68 8.78 12.08
CA LEU A 77 6.93 8.03 12.18
C LEU A 77 6.90 6.86 11.21
N GLY A 78 8.02 6.66 10.52
CA GLY A 78 8.15 5.62 9.51
C GLY A 78 7.61 6.01 8.13
N ASP A 79 7.03 7.19 7.95
CA ASP A 79 6.68 7.65 6.60
C ASP A 79 7.97 7.89 5.80
N TYR A 80 7.96 7.44 4.54
CA TYR A 80 8.99 7.80 3.58
C TYR A 80 8.66 9.13 2.92
N VAL A 81 9.68 9.98 2.80
CA VAL A 81 9.65 11.22 2.02
C VAL A 81 10.63 11.07 0.87
N ILE A 82 10.14 11.17 -0.36
CA ILE A 82 11.00 11.22 -1.55
C ILE A 82 11.24 12.69 -1.89
N TRP A 83 12.49 13.11 -1.75
CA TRP A 83 12.94 14.48 -2.01
C TRP A 83 14.34 14.44 -2.63
N ASN A 84 14.56 15.26 -3.67
CA ASN A 84 15.79 15.25 -4.48
C ASN A 84 16.18 13.86 -5.00
N ASN A 85 15.18 13.09 -5.44
CA ASN A 85 15.35 11.74 -5.97
C ASN A 85 16.02 10.76 -4.97
N GLN A 86 15.87 11.03 -3.68
CA GLN A 86 16.40 10.21 -2.58
C GLN A 86 15.31 9.85 -1.59
N TYR A 87 15.47 8.71 -0.91
CA TYR A 87 14.57 8.26 0.15
C TYR A 87 14.99 8.86 1.48
N TRP A 88 14.04 9.47 2.18
CA TRP A 88 14.20 9.97 3.55
C TRP A 88 13.16 9.29 4.45
N LEU A 89 13.54 8.94 5.67
CA LEU A 89 12.65 8.34 6.65
C LEU A 89 12.34 9.32 7.76
N ILE A 90 11.07 9.50 8.12
CA ILE A 90 10.69 10.30 9.29
C ILE A 90 10.93 9.49 10.56
N THR A 91 11.84 9.96 11.42
CA THR A 91 12.34 9.21 12.59
C THR A 91 11.97 9.85 13.91
N LEU A 92 11.66 11.15 13.91
CA LEU A 92 11.26 11.90 15.09
C LEU A 92 10.03 12.75 14.76
N LEU A 93 9.08 12.77 15.70
CA LEU A 93 7.93 13.65 15.67
C LEU A 93 7.84 14.45 16.97
N ASP A 94 7.54 15.73 16.83
CA ASP A 94 7.18 16.58 17.97
C ASP A 94 5.75 16.26 18.41
N PRO A 95 5.49 15.85 19.67
CA PRO A 95 4.13 15.65 20.17
C PRO A 95 3.28 16.91 20.19
N ASP A 96 3.86 18.12 20.16
CA ASP A 96 3.11 19.37 20.13
C ASP A 96 2.66 19.75 18.70
N GLU A 97 1.49 19.27 18.32
CA GLU A 97 0.90 19.49 16.99
C GLU A 97 -0.07 20.69 16.93
N LYS A 98 -0.09 21.56 17.94
CA LYS A 98 -1.11 22.64 18.03
C LYS A 98 -1.09 23.62 16.86
N THR A 99 0.11 23.90 16.33
CA THR A 99 0.31 24.94 15.30
C THR A 99 0.84 24.38 13.98
N TRP A 100 1.94 23.62 14.03
CA TRP A 100 2.50 22.89 12.90
C TRP A 100 2.72 21.44 13.32
N ASN A 101 2.72 20.52 12.36
CA ASN A 101 3.35 19.23 12.58
C ASN A 101 4.84 19.39 12.31
N ARG A 102 5.68 18.91 13.22
CA ARG A 102 7.13 19.08 13.15
C ARG A 102 7.81 17.76 13.44
N GLY A 103 8.95 17.55 12.83
CA GLY A 103 9.73 16.35 13.06
C GLY A 103 11.11 16.45 12.45
N TYR A 104 11.78 15.31 12.43
CA TYR A 104 13.03 15.13 11.72
C TYR A 104 12.94 13.91 10.81
N MET A 105 13.57 14.05 9.65
CA MET A 105 13.80 12.94 8.74
C MET A 105 15.29 12.73 8.50
N TYR A 106 15.66 11.49 8.21
CA TYR A 106 17.02 11.06 7.92
C TYR A 106 17.12 10.49 6.52
N LEU A 107 18.22 10.78 5.82
CA LEU A 107 18.50 10.24 4.50
C LEU A 107 18.76 8.74 4.60
N CYS A 108 18.02 7.96 3.83
CA CYS A 108 18.22 6.53 3.69
C CYS A 108 19.25 6.27 2.60
N THR A 109 20.28 5.51 2.94
CA THR A 109 21.40 5.20 2.04
C THR A 109 21.59 3.71 1.81
N VAL A 110 20.95 2.87 2.62
CA VAL A 110 21.14 1.42 2.57
C VAL A 110 19.85 0.75 2.11
N PRO A 111 19.81 0.17 0.89
CA PRO A 111 18.69 -0.65 0.46
C PRO A 111 18.77 -2.03 1.10
N LEU A 112 17.86 -2.34 2.02
CA LEU A 112 17.75 -3.68 2.59
C LEU A 112 16.85 -4.54 1.70
N ARG A 113 17.40 -5.63 1.16
CA ARG A 113 16.72 -6.50 0.19
C ARG A 113 16.66 -7.93 0.72
N TRP A 114 15.51 -8.57 0.62
CA TRP A 114 15.32 -9.97 1.03
C TRP A 114 14.19 -10.62 0.25
N GLN A 115 14.12 -11.94 0.31
CA GLN A 115 12.98 -12.69 -0.20
C GLN A 115 12.00 -12.99 0.94
N ASN A 116 10.72 -12.69 0.73
CA ASN A 116 9.68 -13.05 1.70
C ASN A 116 9.28 -14.53 1.55
N THR A 117 8.39 -15.00 2.42
CA THR A 117 7.91 -16.39 2.43
C THR A 117 7.21 -16.81 1.14
N ASP A 118 6.67 -15.86 0.40
CA ASP A 118 5.94 -16.08 -0.85
C ASP A 118 6.89 -16.10 -2.06
N GLY A 119 8.20 -15.96 -1.82
CA GLY A 119 9.22 -15.91 -2.87
C GLY A 119 9.38 -14.56 -3.54
N GLN A 120 8.66 -13.52 -3.08
CA GLN A 120 8.76 -12.17 -3.61
C GLN A 120 9.99 -11.46 -3.06
N ILE A 121 10.69 -10.73 -3.92
CA ILE A 121 11.82 -9.89 -3.52
C ILE A 121 11.27 -8.57 -2.97
N ILE A 122 11.57 -8.30 -1.72
CA ILE A 122 11.18 -7.08 -1.00
C ILE A 122 12.41 -6.20 -0.84
N GLU A 123 12.21 -4.89 -1.03
CA GLU A 123 13.23 -3.87 -0.80
C GLU A 123 12.68 -2.78 0.13
N ARG A 124 13.48 -2.39 1.14
CA ARG A 124 13.21 -1.25 2.01
C ARG A 124 14.47 -0.43 2.26
N TRP A 125 14.34 0.87 2.06
CA TRP A 125 15.43 1.82 2.26
C TRP A 125 15.56 2.16 3.74
N GLY A 126 16.71 1.85 4.33
CA GLY A 126 17.01 2.19 5.72
C GLY A 126 18.07 3.28 5.82
N TYR A 127 18.08 3.93 6.98
CA TYR A 127 19.21 4.77 7.37
C TYR A 127 20.00 4.07 8.48
N SER A 128 21.32 4.20 8.44
CA SER A 128 22.23 3.73 9.49
C SER A 128 22.85 4.94 10.16
N GLU A 129 22.95 4.91 11.48
CA GLU A 129 23.92 5.74 12.20
C GLU A 129 25.19 4.90 12.40
N ASP A 130 26.38 5.49 12.43
CA ASP A 130 27.64 4.74 12.62
C ASP A 130 27.67 4.06 14.00
N PHE A 131 27.25 2.80 14.07
CA PHE A 131 27.36 1.95 15.26
C PHE A 131 28.79 1.40 15.47
N THR A 132 29.67 1.60 14.49
CA THR A 132 31.09 1.20 14.50
C THR A 132 31.93 1.92 15.54
N LYS A 133 31.42 2.95 16.23
CA LYS A 133 32.14 3.66 17.31
C LYS A 133 32.61 2.78 18.48
N TYR A 134 32.12 1.55 18.59
CA TYR A 134 32.51 0.61 19.66
C TYR A 134 32.97 -0.77 19.18
N SER A 135 33.04 -1.02 17.86
CA SER A 135 33.64 -2.24 17.33
C SER A 135 35.04 -1.94 16.82
N SER A 136 36.03 -2.68 17.31
CA SER A 136 37.41 -2.63 16.83
C SER A 136 37.60 -3.27 15.44
N GLY A 137 36.52 -3.72 14.78
CA GLY A 137 36.57 -4.42 13.50
C GLY A 137 37.19 -5.83 13.57
N VAL A 138 37.71 -6.23 14.74
CA VAL A 138 38.35 -7.53 14.98
C VAL A 138 38.08 -7.95 16.43
N ILE A 139 37.57 -9.17 16.61
CA ILE A 139 37.64 -9.89 17.88
C ILE A 139 38.26 -11.26 17.58
N GLY A 140 39.42 -11.55 18.18
CA GLY A 140 40.10 -12.83 17.97
C GLY A 140 40.98 -13.23 19.15
N ASN A 141 40.59 -14.28 19.86
CA ASN A 141 41.54 -15.15 20.56
C ASN A 141 42.21 -16.04 19.50
N SER A 142 43.41 -15.65 19.08
CA SER A 142 44.51 -16.44 18.48
C SER A 142 44.28 -17.56 17.43
N THR A 143 43.08 -17.85 16.90
CA THR A 143 42.94 -18.80 15.76
C THR A 143 41.86 -18.50 14.72
N LEU A 144 40.96 -17.53 14.92
CA LEU A 144 39.97 -17.10 13.92
C LEU A 144 39.81 -15.57 14.00
N GLN A 145 40.25 -14.86 12.95
CA GLN A 145 39.88 -13.46 12.75
C GLN A 145 38.52 -13.44 12.06
N VAL A 146 37.47 -13.06 12.78
CA VAL A 146 36.15 -12.76 12.20
C VAL A 146 35.99 -11.25 12.27
N GLY A 147 35.65 -10.62 11.14
CA GLY A 147 35.35 -9.19 11.10
C GLY A 147 34.14 -8.90 11.99
N ASP A 148 34.27 -7.95 12.92
CA ASP A 148 33.20 -7.56 13.86
C ASP A 148 32.39 -6.35 13.35
N ASN A 149 32.25 -6.21 12.03
CA ASN A 149 31.44 -5.15 11.47
C ASN A 149 29.96 -5.40 11.82
N GLN A 150 29.35 -4.42 12.49
CA GLN A 150 27.94 -4.43 12.84
C GLN A 150 27.25 -3.21 12.25
N TYR A 151 26.10 -3.43 11.60
CA TYR A 151 25.23 -2.37 11.14
C TYR A 151 24.03 -2.22 12.09
N GLY A 152 23.67 -0.98 12.39
CA GLY A 152 22.38 -0.69 13.00
C GLY A 152 21.53 0.09 12.01
N LEU A 153 20.52 -0.57 11.46
CA LEU A 153 19.68 -0.02 10.41
C LEU A 153 18.30 0.32 10.96
N THR A 154 17.84 1.54 10.76
CA THR A 154 16.49 1.93 11.14
C THR A 154 15.56 1.90 9.92
N LEU A 155 14.42 1.25 10.09
CA LEU A 155 13.41 1.02 9.07
C LEU A 155 12.01 1.42 9.56
N PRO A 156 11.08 1.71 8.65
CA PRO A 156 9.66 1.78 8.98
C PRO A 156 9.13 0.41 9.45
N ILE A 157 8.00 0.44 10.16
CA ILE A 157 7.24 -0.76 10.50
C ILE A 157 6.02 -0.88 9.58
N ASP A 158 6.06 -1.86 8.69
CA ASP A 158 5.00 -2.24 7.74
C ASP A 158 4.69 -3.74 7.80
N SER A 159 3.89 -4.26 6.86
CA SER A 159 3.50 -5.68 6.83
C SER A 159 4.67 -6.64 6.62
N GLU A 160 5.70 -6.24 5.87
CA GLU A 160 6.83 -7.11 5.52
C GLU A 160 7.92 -7.04 6.59
N THR A 161 8.25 -5.85 7.03
CA THR A 161 9.28 -5.61 8.05
C THR A 161 8.89 -6.18 9.42
N LYS A 162 7.60 -6.27 9.75
CA LYS A 162 7.11 -6.99 10.96
C LYS A 162 7.50 -8.48 10.98
N LYS A 163 7.62 -9.10 9.79
CA LYS A 163 7.97 -10.51 9.63
C LYS A 163 9.46 -10.79 9.81
N LEU A 164 10.32 -9.76 9.82
CA LEU A 164 11.76 -9.90 9.99
C LEU A 164 12.11 -10.46 11.37
N LYS A 165 12.67 -11.67 11.41
CA LYS A 165 13.07 -12.38 12.63
C LYS A 165 14.59 -12.54 12.68
N ARG A 166 15.11 -12.93 13.85
CA ARG A 166 16.53 -13.26 13.97
C ARG A 166 16.92 -14.33 12.95
N ASP A 167 18.20 -14.30 12.59
CA ASP A 167 18.83 -15.19 11.63
C ASP A 167 18.47 -15.01 10.16
N LEU A 168 17.63 -14.02 9.80
CA LEU A 168 17.54 -13.58 8.40
C LEU A 168 18.87 -12.96 7.96
N ARG A 169 19.29 -13.30 6.74
CA ARG A 169 20.55 -12.84 6.13
C ARG A 169 20.27 -11.85 5.01
N PHE A 170 21.15 -10.88 4.83
CA PHE A 170 21.04 -9.80 3.86
C PHE A 170 22.41 -9.55 3.23
N ALA A 171 22.44 -9.36 1.92
CA ALA A 171 23.63 -8.86 1.24
C ALA A 171 23.64 -7.34 1.40
N ILE A 172 24.72 -6.80 1.98
CA ILE A 172 24.92 -5.36 2.16
C ILE A 172 26.32 -5.04 1.68
N ASP A 173 26.44 -4.81 0.38
CA ASP A 173 27.69 -4.52 -0.32
C ASP A 173 27.38 -3.76 -1.62
N LEU A 174 28.40 -3.51 -2.44
CA LEU A 174 28.25 -3.06 -3.81
C LEU A 174 27.47 -4.10 -4.64
N ASP A 175 26.54 -3.60 -5.47
CA ASP A 175 25.66 -4.46 -6.27
C ASP A 175 26.43 -5.30 -7.32
N ASP A 176 27.62 -4.86 -7.74
CA ASP A 176 28.49 -5.54 -8.71
C ASP A 176 29.57 -6.43 -8.08
N ALA A 177 29.55 -6.63 -6.75
CA ALA A 177 30.48 -7.52 -6.07
C ALA A 177 30.30 -8.98 -6.51
N GLU A 178 31.40 -9.67 -6.84
CA GLU A 178 31.39 -11.10 -7.18
C GLU A 178 31.02 -11.98 -5.98
N GLU A 179 31.47 -11.61 -4.79
CA GLU A 179 31.13 -12.23 -3.51
C GLU A 179 30.77 -11.11 -2.51
N PRO A 180 29.47 -10.86 -2.26
CA PRO A 180 29.04 -9.74 -1.42
C PRO A 180 29.26 -10.04 0.07
N ASP A 181 29.52 -8.98 0.83
CA ASP A 181 29.46 -9.05 2.29
C ASP A 181 28.03 -9.32 2.79
N ILE A 182 27.90 -10.37 3.60
CA ILE A 182 26.62 -10.82 4.16
C ILE A 182 26.50 -10.42 5.62
N TYR A 183 25.31 -9.96 5.99
CA TYR A 183 24.97 -9.61 7.36
C TYR A 183 23.71 -10.34 7.81
N LYS A 184 23.78 -10.90 9.01
CA LYS A 184 22.67 -11.61 9.65
C LYS A 184 22.01 -10.72 10.70
N LEU A 185 20.67 -10.74 10.73
CA LEU A 185 19.87 -10.06 11.73
C LEU A 185 20.05 -10.71 13.11
N SER A 186 20.83 -10.06 13.96
CA SER A 186 21.12 -10.51 15.32
C SER A 186 20.09 -9.97 16.32
N ASN A 187 19.58 -8.76 16.12
CA ASN A 187 18.58 -8.18 17.02
C ASN A 187 17.63 -7.20 16.33
N ARG A 188 16.41 -7.06 16.88
CA ARG A 188 15.45 -6.04 16.45
C ARG A 188 14.84 -5.32 17.66
N LYS A 189 14.85 -3.99 17.64
CA LYS A 189 14.27 -3.13 18.67
C LYS A 189 12.99 -2.50 18.12
N ALA A 190 11.90 -3.28 18.11
CA ALA A 190 10.63 -2.88 17.50
C ALA A 190 9.79 -1.90 18.33
N ASN A 191 10.00 -1.84 19.66
CA ASN A 191 9.13 -1.08 20.57
C ASN A 191 9.73 0.23 21.09
N LEU A 192 11.00 0.55 20.80
CA LEU A 192 11.61 1.77 21.32
C LEU A 192 10.99 3.05 20.73
N ASN A 193 10.56 2.99 19.47
CA ASN A 193 9.92 4.11 18.75
C ASN A 193 8.50 3.77 18.30
N ASN A 194 7.77 2.97 19.09
CA ASN A 194 6.42 2.53 18.76
C ASN A 194 5.35 3.54 19.20
N ASN A 195 4.95 4.41 18.27
CA ASN A 195 3.85 5.35 18.44
C ASN A 195 2.55 4.89 17.77
N MET A 196 2.40 3.60 17.49
CA MET A 196 1.16 3.08 16.90
C MET A 196 -0.05 3.26 17.83
N TYR A 197 0.14 3.16 19.15
CA TYR A 197 -0.93 3.41 20.15
C TYR A 197 -1.49 4.84 20.11
N PHE A 198 -0.73 5.78 19.55
CA PHE A 198 -1.14 7.18 19.39
C PHE A 198 -1.56 7.50 17.95
N ASN A 199 -1.61 6.50 17.06
CA ASN A 199 -1.82 6.67 15.63
C ASN A 199 -0.78 7.58 14.95
N ARG A 200 0.49 7.54 15.41
CA ARG A 200 1.59 8.38 14.87
C ARG A 200 2.72 7.57 14.24
N GLY A 201 2.41 6.34 13.80
CA GLY A 201 3.36 5.45 13.13
C GLY A 201 4.45 4.87 14.05
N SER A 202 5.46 4.22 13.47
CA SER A 202 6.57 3.62 14.21
C SER A 202 7.76 3.34 13.30
N THR A 203 8.95 3.37 13.89
CA THR A 203 10.18 2.83 13.31
C THR A 203 10.74 1.73 14.20
N MET A 204 11.64 0.92 13.66
CA MET A 204 12.43 -0.04 14.43
C MET A 204 13.89 0.01 14.02
N VAL A 205 14.75 -0.38 14.96
CA VAL A 205 16.19 -0.52 14.70
C VAL A 205 16.53 -2.00 14.63
N LEU A 206 17.11 -2.40 13.50
CA LEU A 206 17.72 -3.71 13.29
C LEU A 206 19.20 -3.62 13.64
N THR A 207 19.73 -4.63 14.30
CA THR A 207 21.17 -4.85 14.49
C THR A 207 21.56 -6.05 13.64
N LEU A 208 22.50 -5.83 12.73
CA LEU A 208 23.01 -6.83 11.81
C LEU A 208 24.49 -7.08 12.13
N SER A 209 24.89 -8.33 12.17
CA SER A 209 26.27 -8.77 12.39
C SER A 209 26.79 -9.48 11.16
N TYR A 210 28.08 -9.36 10.87
CA TYR A 210 28.73 -10.07 9.77
C TYR A 210 28.41 -11.58 9.79
N ASP A 211 28.21 -12.15 8.62
CA ASP A 211 27.97 -13.57 8.40
C ASP A 211 28.65 -14.03 7.10
N ALA A 212 28.90 -15.33 6.98
CA ALA A 212 29.62 -15.86 5.82
C ALA A 212 28.74 -15.89 4.56
N PHE A 213 29.30 -15.53 3.41
CA PHE A 213 28.68 -15.74 2.11
C PHE A 213 28.53 -17.24 1.80
N ASN A 214 27.38 -17.63 1.24
CA ASN A 214 27.07 -19.00 0.88
C ASN A 214 26.74 -19.12 -0.61
N LYS A 215 27.74 -19.54 -1.40
CA LYS A 215 27.63 -19.77 -2.86
C LYS A 215 26.46 -20.65 -3.31
N THR A 216 25.99 -21.56 -2.44
CA THR A 216 24.89 -22.47 -2.80
C THR A 216 23.52 -21.84 -2.59
N LYS A 217 23.35 -21.04 -1.53
CA LYS A 217 22.06 -20.49 -1.09
C LYS A 217 21.86 -19.03 -1.45
N ASP A 218 22.93 -18.26 -1.52
CA ASP A 218 22.89 -16.84 -1.85
C ASP A 218 23.00 -16.71 -3.37
N LYS A 219 22.12 -15.91 -3.99
CA LYS A 219 21.99 -15.83 -5.45
C LYS A 219 22.00 -14.40 -5.94
N HIS A 220 22.67 -14.19 -7.06
CA HIS A 220 22.62 -12.97 -7.83
C HIS A 220 21.42 -13.03 -8.78
N VAL A 221 20.39 -12.25 -8.50
CA VAL A 221 19.09 -12.30 -9.19
C VAL A 221 18.97 -11.11 -10.14
N LEU A 222 18.59 -11.39 -11.39
CA LEU A 222 18.23 -10.38 -12.38
C LEU A 222 16.79 -9.92 -12.16
N ARG A 223 16.58 -8.61 -12.00
CA ARG A 223 15.26 -7.97 -11.90
C ARG A 223 14.72 -7.60 -13.28
N GLU A 224 13.42 -7.31 -13.35
CA GLU A 224 12.72 -6.89 -14.57
C GLU A 224 13.28 -5.59 -15.18
N ASP A 225 13.82 -4.71 -14.35
CA ASP A 225 14.45 -3.45 -14.77
C ASP A 225 15.88 -3.64 -15.30
N GLY A 226 16.38 -4.88 -15.35
CA GLY A 226 17.73 -5.23 -15.80
C GLY A 226 18.81 -5.08 -14.73
N SER A 227 18.48 -4.60 -13.54
CA SER A 227 19.43 -4.57 -12.41
C SER A 227 19.67 -5.97 -11.86
N GLN A 228 20.88 -6.20 -11.34
CA GLN A 228 21.23 -7.43 -10.65
C GLN A 228 21.46 -7.14 -9.17
N ILE A 229 20.94 -8.01 -8.32
CA ILE A 229 20.99 -7.85 -6.87
C ILE A 229 21.24 -9.18 -6.17
N TRP A 230 21.98 -9.14 -5.07
CA TRP A 230 22.21 -10.31 -4.24
C TRP A 230 21.07 -10.54 -3.24
N ILE A 231 20.56 -11.78 -3.20
CA ILE A 231 19.56 -12.23 -2.24
C ILE A 231 20.13 -13.43 -1.48
N CYS A 232 20.18 -13.31 -0.15
CA CYS A 232 20.59 -14.40 0.73
C CYS A 232 19.50 -15.44 0.87
N ASP A 233 19.91 -16.69 1.06
CA ASP A 233 19.01 -17.84 1.25
C ASP A 233 17.87 -17.88 0.22
N TYR A 234 18.22 -17.49 -1.03
CA TYR A 234 17.29 -17.44 -2.13
C TYR A 234 16.76 -18.84 -2.37
N HIS A 235 15.45 -18.96 -2.27
CA HIS A 235 14.73 -20.08 -2.82
C HIS A 235 14.09 -19.61 -4.12
N SER A 236 14.07 -20.46 -5.13
CA SER A 236 13.13 -20.22 -6.22
C SER A 236 11.77 -19.99 -5.57
N PRO A 237 10.99 -18.96 -5.97
CA PRO A 237 9.59 -18.95 -5.62
C PRO A 237 9.10 -20.36 -5.92
N SER A 238 8.47 -21.01 -4.94
CA SER A 238 7.88 -22.31 -5.18
C SER A 238 7.19 -22.17 -6.53
N PRO A 239 7.42 -23.07 -7.53
CA PRO A 239 6.41 -23.18 -8.56
C PRO A 239 5.12 -23.24 -7.75
N SER A 240 4.21 -22.28 -7.97
CA SER A 240 2.84 -22.46 -7.51
C SER A 240 2.56 -23.92 -7.80
N PRO A 241 2.18 -24.75 -6.79
CA PRO A 241 2.10 -26.20 -6.91
C PRO A 241 1.63 -26.48 -8.32
N GLU A 242 2.49 -27.10 -9.13
CA GLU A 242 2.31 -27.35 -10.57
C GLU A 242 0.81 -27.45 -10.78
N PRO A 243 0.16 -26.45 -11.43
CA PRO A 243 -1.24 -26.14 -11.20
C PRO A 243 -1.98 -27.46 -11.17
N SER A 244 -2.45 -27.85 -9.98
CA SER A 244 -3.27 -29.04 -9.84
C SER A 244 -4.29 -28.87 -10.94
N VAL A 245 -4.26 -29.78 -11.92
CA VAL A 245 -5.06 -29.80 -13.17
C VAL A 245 -6.04 -28.64 -13.17
N PRO A 246 -5.76 -27.55 -13.91
CA PRO A 246 -6.25 -26.22 -13.60
C PRO A 246 -7.67 -26.28 -13.05
N ASP A 247 -7.84 -25.87 -11.80
CA ASP A 247 -9.17 -25.57 -11.28
C ASP A 247 -9.60 -24.30 -12.04
N GLU A 248 -10.23 -24.54 -13.20
CA GLU A 248 -10.62 -23.58 -14.25
C GLU A 248 -11.71 -22.61 -13.76
N THR A 249 -11.46 -21.84 -12.71
CA THR A 249 -12.47 -20.88 -12.21
C THR A 249 -12.01 -19.44 -12.05
N THR A 250 -10.75 -19.09 -12.32
CA THR A 250 -10.25 -17.74 -11.95
C THR A 250 -10.11 -16.70 -13.05
N ASP A 251 -10.48 -16.98 -14.31
CA ASP A 251 -10.65 -15.96 -15.36
C ASP A 251 -11.89 -16.24 -16.23
N LEU A 252 -13.00 -16.60 -15.57
CA LEU A 252 -14.30 -16.75 -16.23
C LEU A 252 -14.86 -15.38 -16.62
N SER A 253 -14.94 -15.11 -17.92
CA SER A 253 -15.77 -14.01 -18.43
C SER A 253 -17.15 -14.55 -18.79
N ALA A 254 -18.22 -13.85 -18.40
CA ALA A 254 -19.59 -14.26 -18.70
C ALA A 254 -20.25 -13.25 -19.65
N VAL A 255 -20.98 -13.74 -20.64
CA VAL A 255 -21.69 -12.92 -21.62
C VAL A 255 -23.17 -13.27 -21.60
N ILE A 256 -24.01 -12.28 -21.32
CA ILE A 256 -25.47 -12.43 -21.38
C ILE A 256 -25.96 -12.03 -22.77
N THR A 257 -26.57 -12.97 -23.48
CA THR A 257 -27.18 -12.76 -24.80
C THR A 257 -28.71 -12.79 -24.69
N GLY A 258 -29.39 -11.93 -25.47
CA GLY A 258 -30.84 -11.70 -25.36
C GLY A 258 -31.26 -10.24 -25.59
N GLY A 259 -30.29 -9.33 -25.73
CA GLY A 259 -30.52 -7.90 -25.97
C GLY A 259 -30.94 -7.15 -24.70
N ASN A 260 -31.26 -5.86 -24.86
CA ASN A 260 -31.55 -4.92 -23.77
C ASN A 260 -33.04 -4.53 -23.66
N THR A 261 -33.94 -5.29 -24.29
CA THR A 261 -35.38 -4.96 -24.31
C THR A 261 -36.27 -6.18 -24.03
N LEU A 262 -37.34 -5.96 -23.27
CA LEU A 262 -38.42 -6.91 -22.97
C LEU A 262 -39.75 -6.31 -23.41
N ARG A 263 -40.50 -6.97 -24.29
CA ARG A 263 -41.85 -6.50 -24.68
C ARG A 263 -42.86 -6.87 -23.60
N CYS A 264 -43.63 -5.90 -23.13
CA CYS A 264 -44.72 -6.15 -22.18
C CYS A 264 -45.70 -7.21 -22.75
N GLY A 265 -46.17 -8.11 -21.89
CA GLY A 265 -47.04 -9.24 -22.25
C GLY A 265 -46.34 -10.42 -22.93
N ARG A 266 -45.09 -10.29 -23.39
CA ARG A 266 -44.33 -11.37 -24.05
C ARG A 266 -43.17 -11.86 -23.19
N ALA A 267 -43.05 -13.17 -23.06
CA ALA A 267 -41.92 -13.77 -22.39
C ALA A 267 -40.70 -13.80 -23.34
N LYS A 268 -39.53 -13.41 -22.85
CA LYS A 268 -38.27 -13.42 -23.61
C LYS A 268 -37.19 -14.15 -22.82
N THR A 269 -36.29 -14.82 -23.52
CA THR A 269 -35.22 -15.62 -22.93
C THR A 269 -33.88 -14.92 -23.09
N TRP A 270 -33.11 -14.87 -22.00
CA TRP A 270 -31.70 -14.55 -21.97
C TRP A 270 -30.89 -15.80 -21.70
N ILE A 271 -29.68 -15.85 -22.28
CA ILE A 271 -28.76 -16.97 -22.16
C ILE A 271 -27.42 -16.42 -21.67
N VAL A 272 -26.81 -17.08 -20.68
CA VAL A 272 -25.43 -16.79 -20.28
C VAL A 272 -24.50 -17.82 -20.91
N ALA A 273 -23.43 -17.35 -21.53
CA ALA A 273 -22.29 -18.18 -21.92
C ALA A 273 -21.07 -17.78 -21.09
N PHE A 274 -20.34 -18.76 -20.59
CA PHE A 274 -19.08 -18.56 -19.86
C PHE A 274 -17.92 -18.85 -20.81
N LEU A 275 -16.94 -17.96 -20.85
CA LEU A 275 -15.79 -18.04 -21.76
C LEU A 275 -14.49 -18.11 -20.96
N ASP A 276 -13.59 -18.98 -21.39
CA ASP A 276 -12.20 -19.02 -20.92
C ASP A 276 -11.37 -17.85 -21.50
N GLN A 277 -10.13 -17.73 -21.04
CA GLN A 277 -9.15 -16.75 -21.53
C GLN A 277 -8.83 -16.85 -23.05
N ASN A 278 -9.17 -17.96 -23.69
CA ASN A 278 -8.97 -18.22 -25.12
C ASN A 278 -10.26 -18.00 -25.94
N GLY A 279 -11.38 -17.64 -25.30
CA GLY A 279 -12.68 -17.42 -25.93
C GLY A 279 -13.49 -18.70 -26.19
N ASN A 280 -13.15 -19.83 -25.55
CA ASN A 280 -13.91 -21.08 -25.64
C ASN A 280 -15.05 -21.13 -24.62
N GLU A 281 -16.19 -21.71 -25.01
CA GLU A 281 -17.37 -21.82 -24.14
C GLU A 281 -17.22 -22.93 -23.10
N ILE A 282 -17.52 -22.60 -21.83
CA ILE A 282 -17.49 -23.51 -20.69
C ILE A 282 -18.93 -23.83 -20.27
N MET A 283 -19.29 -25.13 -20.24
CA MET A 283 -20.67 -25.55 -20.01
C MET A 283 -21.02 -25.88 -18.55
N ASP A 284 -20.05 -26.27 -17.73
CA ASP A 284 -20.27 -26.78 -16.37
C ASP A 284 -19.82 -25.78 -15.29
N GLN A 285 -20.47 -24.62 -15.23
CA GLN A 285 -20.20 -23.57 -14.23
C GLN A 285 -21.30 -23.47 -13.19
N ASN A 286 -20.92 -23.34 -11.92
CA ASN A 286 -21.87 -23.12 -10.83
C ASN A 286 -22.16 -21.63 -10.68
N PHE A 287 -23.35 -21.20 -11.10
CA PHE A 287 -23.75 -19.79 -11.06
C PHE A 287 -25.22 -19.63 -10.68
N GLN A 288 -25.61 -18.38 -10.39
CA GLN A 288 -27.00 -18.01 -10.11
C GLN A 288 -27.40 -16.76 -10.88
N TRP A 289 -28.64 -16.76 -11.40
CA TRP A 289 -29.26 -15.56 -11.94
C TRP A 289 -29.79 -14.69 -10.80
N LYS A 290 -29.55 -13.37 -10.87
CA LYS A 290 -30.15 -12.37 -9.99
C LYS A 290 -30.86 -11.32 -10.84
N VAL A 291 -32.17 -11.16 -10.61
CA VAL A 291 -32.97 -10.06 -11.15
C VAL A 291 -33.08 -8.99 -10.06
N ASP A 292 -32.52 -7.81 -10.30
CA ASP A 292 -32.59 -6.66 -9.42
C ASP A 292 -33.60 -5.66 -10.01
N SER A 293 -34.79 -5.62 -9.42
CA SER A 293 -35.92 -4.82 -9.88
C SER A 293 -36.75 -4.33 -8.70
N GLU A 294 -37.25 -3.11 -8.80
CA GLU A 294 -38.21 -2.53 -7.86
C GLU A 294 -39.65 -3.07 -8.06
N TYR A 295 -39.86 -3.87 -9.11
CA TYR A 295 -41.17 -4.39 -9.51
C TYR A 295 -41.14 -5.93 -9.67
N ALA A 296 -42.32 -6.53 -9.69
CA ALA A 296 -42.46 -7.98 -9.81
C ALA A 296 -42.26 -8.44 -11.26
N ILE A 297 -41.19 -9.22 -11.51
CA ILE A 297 -40.90 -9.83 -12.80
C ILE A 297 -41.10 -11.34 -12.69
N LYS A 298 -41.90 -11.92 -13.58
CA LYS A 298 -42.06 -13.38 -13.65
C LYS A 298 -40.82 -13.99 -14.28
N GLN A 299 -40.17 -14.92 -13.58
CA GLN A 299 -38.96 -15.58 -14.05
C GLN A 299 -39.10 -17.10 -14.06
N VAL A 300 -38.57 -17.75 -15.09
CA VAL A 300 -38.41 -19.20 -15.19
C VAL A 300 -36.95 -19.47 -15.53
N ILE A 301 -36.26 -20.22 -14.68
CA ILE A 301 -34.83 -20.51 -14.82
C ILE A 301 -34.68 -21.97 -15.26
N ASP A 302 -33.88 -22.17 -16.30
CA ASP A 302 -33.49 -23.49 -16.84
C ASP A 302 -31.99 -23.45 -17.16
N GLY A 303 -31.17 -23.73 -16.14
CA GLY A 303 -29.71 -23.66 -16.22
C GLY A 303 -29.21 -22.30 -16.75
N GLN A 304 -28.47 -22.34 -17.86
CA GLN A 304 -27.92 -21.17 -18.57
C GLN A 304 -28.96 -20.26 -19.21
N LYS A 305 -30.25 -20.60 -19.13
CA LYS A 305 -31.36 -19.80 -19.68
C LYS A 305 -32.22 -19.24 -18.57
N ILE A 306 -32.59 -17.98 -18.71
CA ILE A 306 -33.63 -17.35 -17.89
C ILE A 306 -34.67 -16.72 -18.80
N GLN A 307 -35.93 -17.09 -18.59
CA GLN A 307 -37.06 -16.49 -19.27
C GLN A 307 -37.74 -15.48 -18.34
N LEU A 308 -37.88 -14.24 -18.81
CA LEU A 308 -38.51 -13.16 -18.06
C LEU A 308 -39.80 -12.70 -18.76
N LYS A 309 -40.81 -12.35 -17.97
CA LYS A 309 -42.08 -11.80 -18.46
C LYS A 309 -42.60 -10.73 -17.50
N VAL A 310 -43.07 -9.62 -18.08
CA VAL A 310 -43.80 -8.56 -17.39
C VAL A 310 -45.15 -8.41 -18.08
N ASP A 311 -46.23 -8.40 -17.31
CA ASP A 311 -47.62 -8.29 -17.82
C ASP A 311 -48.27 -6.94 -17.42
N ASP A 312 -47.53 -6.04 -16.77
CA ASP A 312 -48.02 -4.76 -16.29
C ASP A 312 -47.63 -3.63 -17.26
N GLU A 313 -48.63 -3.05 -17.94
CA GLU A 313 -48.45 -1.95 -18.89
C GLU A 313 -47.97 -0.66 -18.22
N GLN A 314 -48.14 -0.49 -16.90
CA GLN A 314 -47.62 0.68 -16.17
C GLN A 314 -46.09 0.69 -16.08
N LEU A 315 -45.44 -0.44 -16.36
CA LEU A 315 -43.99 -0.60 -16.31
C LEU A 315 -43.32 -0.38 -17.68
N ILE A 316 -44.06 0.05 -18.71
CA ILE A 316 -43.47 0.46 -19.99
C ILE A 316 -42.52 1.64 -19.76
N ASP A 317 -41.37 1.61 -20.44
CA ASP A 317 -40.22 2.52 -20.29
C ASP A 317 -39.45 2.40 -18.96
N CYS A 318 -39.84 1.51 -18.05
CA CYS A 318 -39.03 1.16 -16.88
C CYS A 318 -37.91 0.18 -17.23
N SER A 319 -36.82 0.22 -16.46
CA SER A 319 -35.66 -0.67 -16.62
C SER A 319 -35.38 -1.47 -15.34
N PHE A 320 -34.75 -2.63 -15.50
CA PHE A 320 -34.25 -3.45 -14.40
C PHE A 320 -32.92 -4.12 -14.78
N LEU A 321 -32.20 -4.64 -13.78
CA LEU A 321 -30.90 -5.28 -13.98
C LEU A 321 -31.01 -6.80 -13.90
N LEU A 322 -30.48 -7.47 -14.91
CA LEU A 322 -30.24 -8.91 -14.90
C LEU A 322 -28.75 -9.16 -14.69
N SER A 323 -28.39 -9.92 -13.66
CA SER A 323 -27.01 -10.22 -13.29
C SER A 323 -26.77 -11.72 -13.16
N VAL A 324 -25.54 -12.14 -13.43
CA VAL A 324 -25.04 -13.50 -13.20
C VAL A 324 -24.02 -13.44 -12.06
N ILE A 325 -24.19 -14.32 -11.08
CA ILE A 325 -23.38 -14.37 -9.86
C ILE A 325 -22.66 -15.71 -9.78
N THR A 326 -21.34 -15.67 -9.63
CA THR A 326 -20.46 -16.82 -9.36
C THR A 326 -19.64 -16.51 -8.11
N ASP A 327 -19.55 -17.44 -7.15
CA ASP A 327 -18.81 -17.26 -5.89
C ASP A 327 -19.06 -15.93 -5.15
N LYS A 328 -20.33 -15.48 -5.19
CA LYS A 328 -20.83 -14.23 -4.57
C LYS A 328 -20.34 -12.93 -5.25
N ASN A 329 -19.68 -13.01 -6.40
CA ASN A 329 -19.30 -11.87 -7.23
C ASN A 329 -20.19 -11.78 -8.47
N VAL A 330 -20.50 -10.56 -8.91
CA VAL A 330 -21.23 -10.32 -10.17
C VAL A 330 -20.24 -10.42 -11.32
N VAL A 331 -20.43 -11.42 -12.20
CA VAL A 331 -19.53 -11.70 -13.34
C VAL A 331 -20.05 -11.16 -14.66
N ALA A 332 -21.37 -10.97 -14.80
CA ALA A 332 -21.98 -10.29 -15.93
C ALA A 332 -23.27 -9.57 -15.50
N LYS A 333 -23.59 -8.47 -16.18
CA LYS A 333 -24.86 -7.75 -16.00
C LYS A 333 -25.34 -7.11 -17.29
N VAL A 334 -26.65 -7.04 -17.45
CA VAL A 334 -27.32 -6.31 -18.54
C VAL A 334 -28.52 -5.54 -17.99
N GLU A 335 -28.67 -4.30 -18.44
CA GLU A 335 -29.86 -3.50 -18.18
C GLU A 335 -30.91 -3.79 -19.26
N ILE A 336 -32.14 -4.07 -18.82
CA ILE A 336 -33.25 -4.43 -19.70
C ILE A 336 -34.37 -3.40 -19.53
N THR A 337 -34.76 -2.76 -20.63
CA THR A 337 -35.88 -1.82 -20.68
C THR A 337 -37.15 -2.52 -21.15
N ILE A 338 -38.27 -2.26 -20.47
CA ILE A 338 -39.58 -2.77 -20.85
C ILE A 338 -40.16 -1.85 -21.92
N ILE A 339 -40.53 -2.43 -23.06
CA ILE A 339 -41.09 -1.71 -24.20
C ILE A 339 -42.50 -2.19 -24.51
N ASP A 340 -43.25 -1.37 -25.24
CA ASP A 340 -44.61 -1.69 -25.65
C ASP A 340 -44.70 -3.01 -26.46
N GLY A 341 -45.77 -3.75 -26.21
CA GLY A 341 -46.02 -5.11 -26.65
C GLY A 341 -46.85 -5.20 -27.93
N LEU A 342 -46.49 -4.48 -29.00
CA LEU A 342 -47.06 -4.71 -30.33
C LEU A 342 -46.49 -5.98 -31.01
#